data_AF-A0A818IGW7-F1
#
_entry.id   AF-A0A818IGW7-F1
#
_cell.length_a   1.000
_cell.length_b   1.000
_cell.length_c   1.000
_cell.angle_alpha   90.00
_cell.angle_beta   90.00
_cell.angle_gamma   90.00
#
_symmetry.space_group_name_H-M   'P 1'
#
loop_
_entity.id
_entity.type
_entity.pdbx_description
1 polymer ?
#
loop_
_entity_poly.entity_id
_entity_poly.type
_entity_poly.pdbx_seq_one_letter_code
_entity_poly.pdbx_strand_id
1 'polypeptide(L)'
;YWPQLAESDFDHIGEGDGRGFNVNIPLNKTGLKNADYMYIFFNIILPIAYEYDPDLVLVSAGYDLALGCPEGEMKVTPDTFAHLTHYLKGLANGKVMVLLEGGYCIDTLAESAAWTLRSLLGDPCSPLQACANPDLTVKKTVACCKNVLKDYWQSLRIDLTEKSQVWIEEALHKRSLNKLATNENRPKQYDLTPTLIIDRTEEQSKKLQQDIKRAIELAPHQKPLERGPTLLVYDELMKKFSVGNHCERPGRIVAIWKGLKSRGLDQRCTMIPSRHATKDEILLVHTNRFYDDLETTKTQTKKELQKREGVSRSVDYTNEVFDNALLAAGSCLNMVDAIMTDKGRNGFAIIRPPGHHAHSGMDYGFCYFNNVAICARYLQKNYNLQRILIVDFDYHMGDGVKDVFYEDPGVLYISLHCNDAFPPNEGHPKDSGKDKGLGFNVNIGWLNFVDPPAVDADYINAFHHVVLPMAYEFNPEFVLVCAGFDAAEGDRIGWGKLTACAYSQMTHMLLPLANGRVLEVLEGGYCLHQLNICGSACVATLLGDVPVRCSEDSAKYPQDDVSVRTIQMIKDIHRPYWSSLFTIPDQDDSEIDKLAENLQKTASIKN
;
A
#
# COMPACT_ATOMS: atom_id res chain seq x y z
N TYR A 1 -7.93 -1.98 33.65
CA TYR A 1 -8.94 -2.88 33.09
C TYR A 1 -8.61 -4.31 33.54
N TRP A 2 -9.58 -5.23 33.66
CA TRP A 2 -9.27 -6.63 34.05
C TRP A 2 -8.22 -7.21 33.09
N PRO A 3 -7.22 -8.00 33.55
CA PRO A 3 -7.03 -8.57 34.88
C PRO A 3 -6.25 -7.69 35.88
N GLN A 4 -5.98 -6.41 35.55
CA GLN A 4 -5.25 -5.45 36.40
C GLN A 4 -3.82 -5.87 36.75
N LEU A 5 -3.12 -6.48 35.79
CA LEU A 5 -1.76 -6.94 35.94
C LEU A 5 -0.76 -5.89 35.45
N ALA A 6 0.35 -5.73 36.18
CA ALA A 6 1.49 -4.95 35.69
C ALA A 6 2.12 -5.61 34.46
N GLU A 7 2.13 -6.95 34.44
CA GLU A 7 2.72 -7.77 33.38
C GLU A 7 2.03 -7.63 32.01
N SER A 8 0.88 -6.98 31.96
CA SER A 8 0.16 -6.66 30.72
C SER A 8 0.60 -5.34 30.06
N ASP A 9 1.55 -4.62 30.67
CA ASP A 9 2.07 -3.35 30.15
C ASP A 9 3.21 -3.57 29.14
N PHE A 10 3.55 -2.54 28.37
CA PHE A 10 4.44 -2.64 27.20
C PHE A 10 5.89 -2.99 27.53
N ASP A 11 6.35 -2.72 28.76
CA ASP A 11 7.72 -2.93 29.23
C ASP A 11 8.00 -4.39 29.67
N HIS A 12 6.96 -5.21 29.75
CA HIS A 12 7.06 -6.65 29.97
C HIS A 12 7.30 -7.41 28.66
N ILE A 13 8.55 -7.37 28.20
CA ILE A 13 8.97 -7.90 26.90
C ILE A 13 9.46 -9.35 26.91
N GLY A 14 9.22 -10.10 27.99
CA GLY A 14 9.73 -11.47 28.19
C GLY A 14 11.07 -11.54 28.93
N GLU A 15 11.49 -12.76 29.23
CA GLU A 15 12.65 -13.07 30.09
C GLU A 15 13.57 -14.13 29.44
N GLY A 16 14.84 -14.16 29.85
CA GLY A 16 15.83 -15.11 29.34
C GLY A 16 15.96 -15.05 27.81
N ASP A 17 16.01 -16.23 27.18
CA ASP A 17 16.08 -16.37 25.71
C ASP A 17 14.81 -15.88 24.99
N GLY A 18 13.68 -15.74 25.71
CA GLY A 18 12.42 -15.22 25.18
C GLY A 18 12.27 -13.70 25.30
N ARG A 19 13.29 -12.99 25.81
CA ARG A 19 13.27 -11.54 25.92
C ARG A 19 13.26 -10.89 24.53
N GLY A 20 12.33 -9.97 24.31
CA GLY A 20 12.04 -9.33 23.02
C GLY A 20 10.92 -10.03 22.24
N PHE A 21 10.56 -11.27 22.58
CA PHE A 21 9.53 -12.07 21.88
C PHE A 21 8.14 -12.02 22.53
N ASN A 22 7.98 -11.25 23.60
CA ASN A 22 6.66 -10.88 24.13
C ASN A 22 6.38 -9.40 23.83
N VAL A 23 5.25 -9.12 23.18
CA VAL A 23 4.89 -7.76 22.74
C VAL A 23 3.50 -7.43 23.27
N ASN A 24 3.45 -6.64 24.35
CA ASN A 24 2.21 -6.12 24.91
C ASN A 24 1.91 -4.73 24.33
N ILE A 25 0.69 -4.50 23.84
CA ILE A 25 0.24 -3.22 23.29
C ILE A 25 -0.97 -2.71 24.11
N PRO A 26 -0.74 -2.11 25.29
CA PRO A 26 -1.81 -1.77 26.21
C PRO A 26 -2.64 -0.58 25.72
N LEU A 27 -3.94 -0.80 25.48
CA LEU A 27 -4.87 0.24 25.05
C LEU A 27 -5.36 1.04 26.25
N ASN A 28 -4.87 2.27 26.38
CA ASN A 28 -5.12 3.13 27.55
C ASN A 28 -6.43 3.94 27.48
N LYS A 29 -7.32 3.60 26.54
CA LYS A 29 -8.59 4.30 26.28
C LYS A 29 -9.59 3.36 25.58
N THR A 30 -10.88 3.48 25.90
CA THR A 30 -11.98 2.79 25.19
C THR A 30 -12.46 3.61 23.98
N GLY A 31 -13.31 2.99 23.14
CA GLY A 31 -13.90 3.67 21.98
C GLY A 31 -12.94 3.89 20.81
N LEU A 32 -11.81 3.17 20.79
CA LEU A 32 -10.86 3.13 19.68
C LEU A 32 -11.50 2.52 18.43
N LYS A 33 -11.09 2.98 17.25
CA LYS A 33 -11.70 2.71 15.95
C LYS A 33 -10.73 1.94 15.03
N ASN A 34 -11.18 1.64 13.82
CA ASN A 34 -10.37 0.97 12.78
C ASN A 34 -8.98 1.62 12.62
N ALA A 35 -8.91 2.96 12.55
CA ALA A 35 -7.66 3.71 12.37
C ALA A 35 -6.61 3.39 13.44
N ASP A 36 -7.04 3.16 14.69
CA ASP A 36 -6.14 2.85 15.81
C ASP A 36 -5.50 1.46 15.66
N TYR A 37 -6.31 0.47 15.29
CA TYR A 37 -5.86 -0.91 15.10
C TYR A 37 -5.02 -1.07 13.84
N MET A 38 -5.38 -0.39 12.74
CA MET A 38 -4.56 -0.36 11.53
C MET A 38 -3.21 0.30 11.82
N TYR A 39 -3.19 1.40 12.60
CA TYR A 39 -1.95 2.06 13.00
C TYR A 39 -1.04 1.13 13.83
N ILE A 40 -1.61 0.36 14.78
CA ILE A 40 -0.87 -0.66 15.53
C ILE A 40 -0.33 -1.76 14.61
N PHE A 41 -1.15 -2.25 13.68
CA PHE A 41 -0.76 -3.30 12.74
C PHE A 41 0.44 -2.88 11.90
N PHE A 42 0.37 -1.68 11.33
CA PHE A 42 1.39 -1.14 10.44
C PHE A 42 2.68 -0.72 11.15
N ASN A 43 2.61 -0.30 12.42
CA ASN A 43 3.77 0.22 13.13
C ASN A 43 4.41 -0.77 14.12
N ILE A 44 3.76 -1.88 14.44
CA ILE A 44 4.29 -2.90 15.36
C ILE A 44 4.14 -4.30 14.77
N ILE A 45 2.90 -4.75 14.53
CA ILE A 45 2.62 -6.18 14.31
C ILE A 45 3.23 -6.67 13.00
N LEU A 46 2.97 -5.99 11.87
CA LEU A 46 3.53 -6.40 10.58
C LEU A 46 5.06 -6.22 10.55
N PRO A 47 5.65 -5.09 10.97
CA PRO A 47 7.10 -4.97 11.03
C PRO A 47 7.78 -6.14 11.78
N ILE A 48 7.31 -6.45 13.00
CA ILE A 48 7.85 -7.58 13.78
C ILE A 48 7.60 -8.92 13.10
N ALA A 49 6.40 -9.14 12.57
CA ALA A 49 6.04 -10.44 12.00
C ALA A 49 6.79 -10.76 10.70
N TYR A 50 7.10 -9.75 9.89
CA TYR A 50 7.95 -9.93 8.70
C TYR A 50 9.43 -10.10 9.08
N GLU A 51 9.92 -9.43 10.14
CA GLU A 51 11.27 -9.66 10.67
C GLU A 51 11.43 -11.05 11.30
N TYR A 52 10.41 -11.51 12.02
CA TYR A 52 10.39 -12.81 12.67
C TYR A 52 10.26 -13.98 11.68
N ASP A 53 9.62 -13.74 10.52
CA ASP A 53 9.37 -14.72 9.47
C ASP A 53 8.82 -16.07 10.00
N PRO A 54 7.61 -16.08 10.60
CA PRO A 54 7.08 -17.28 11.25
C PRO A 54 6.79 -18.41 10.25
N ASP A 55 6.92 -19.66 10.71
CA ASP A 55 6.47 -20.83 9.95
C ASP A 55 4.96 -21.11 10.06
N LEU A 56 4.28 -20.52 11.04
CA LEU A 56 2.85 -20.65 11.27
C LEU A 56 2.35 -19.42 12.02
N VAL A 57 1.19 -18.88 11.64
CA VAL A 57 0.50 -17.83 12.37
C VAL A 57 -0.72 -18.42 13.08
N LEU A 58 -0.75 -18.32 14.41
CA LEU A 58 -1.91 -18.64 15.23
C LEU A 58 -2.55 -17.32 15.70
N VAL A 59 -3.83 -17.14 15.42
CA VAL A 59 -4.59 -15.96 15.84
C VAL A 59 -5.56 -16.34 16.94
N SER A 60 -5.28 -15.84 18.14
CA SER A 60 -6.20 -15.82 19.28
C SER A 60 -7.29 -14.76 19.02
N ALA A 61 -8.35 -15.14 18.31
CA ALA A 61 -9.34 -14.21 17.77
C ALA A 61 -10.46 -13.92 18.78
N GLY A 62 -10.20 -12.94 19.64
CA GLY A 62 -11.25 -12.23 20.39
C GLY A 62 -11.93 -11.18 19.51
N TYR A 63 -13.25 -11.27 19.40
CA TYR A 63 -14.08 -10.27 18.70
C TYR A 63 -14.71 -9.27 19.67
N ASP A 64 -14.20 -9.18 20.89
CA ASP A 64 -14.66 -8.27 21.93
C ASP A 64 -14.17 -6.81 21.74
N LEU A 65 -13.27 -6.57 20.78
CA LEU A 65 -12.95 -5.24 20.26
C LEU A 65 -13.95 -4.74 19.18
N ALA A 66 -14.87 -5.59 18.72
CA ALA A 66 -15.88 -5.19 17.75
C ALA A 66 -16.89 -4.21 18.38
N LEU A 67 -17.43 -3.32 17.55
CA LEU A 67 -18.46 -2.36 17.92
C LEU A 67 -19.60 -3.04 18.68
N GLY A 68 -19.96 -2.47 19.83
CA GLY A 68 -21.09 -2.92 20.64
C GLY A 68 -20.81 -4.05 21.62
N CYS A 69 -19.62 -4.66 21.56
CA CYS A 69 -19.19 -5.57 22.63
C CYS A 69 -19.18 -4.84 23.99
N PRO A 70 -19.84 -5.39 25.03
CA PRO A 70 -19.89 -4.78 26.35
C PRO A 70 -18.57 -4.86 27.11
N GLU A 71 -17.69 -5.81 26.80
CA GLU A 71 -16.42 -5.94 27.51
C GLU A 71 -15.40 -4.95 26.96
N GLY A 72 -15.03 -5.04 25.67
CA GLY A 72 -13.95 -4.19 25.12
C GLY A 72 -14.33 -2.72 24.95
N GLU A 73 -15.62 -2.39 24.77
CA GLU A 73 -16.13 -1.03 24.57
C GLU A 73 -15.42 -0.24 23.44
N MET A 74 -14.89 -0.96 22.45
CA MET A 74 -14.24 -0.40 21.27
C MET A 74 -15.27 -0.16 20.15
N LYS A 75 -14.82 0.48 19.07
CA LYS A 75 -15.64 0.89 17.91
C LYS A 75 -15.06 0.37 16.60
N VAL A 76 -14.44 -0.80 16.62
CA VAL A 76 -13.91 -1.43 15.42
C VAL A 76 -15.06 -2.09 14.66
N THR A 77 -15.16 -1.83 13.36
CA THR A 77 -16.21 -2.43 12.52
C THR A 77 -15.82 -3.85 12.10
N PRO A 78 -16.80 -4.77 11.95
CA PRO A 78 -16.53 -6.18 11.62
C PRO A 78 -15.69 -6.44 10.37
N ASP A 79 -15.82 -5.60 9.34
CA ASP A 79 -15.03 -5.68 8.12
C ASP A 79 -13.53 -5.48 8.34
N THR A 80 -13.13 -4.72 9.37
CA THR A 80 -11.71 -4.52 9.72
C THR A 80 -10.98 -5.84 9.94
N PHE A 81 -11.65 -6.85 10.52
CA PHE A 81 -11.05 -8.16 10.77
C PHE A 81 -10.66 -8.89 9.48
N ALA A 82 -11.33 -8.62 8.34
CA ALA A 82 -10.92 -9.16 7.05
C ALA A 82 -9.57 -8.59 6.60
N HIS A 83 -9.33 -7.30 6.83
CA HIS A 83 -8.05 -6.64 6.52
C HIS A 83 -6.92 -7.17 7.40
N LEU A 84 -7.15 -7.26 8.72
CA LEU A 84 -6.15 -7.80 9.64
C LEU A 84 -5.77 -9.24 9.25
N THR A 85 -6.78 -10.07 8.97
CA THR A 85 -6.58 -11.46 8.52
C THR A 85 -5.84 -11.52 7.18
N HIS A 86 -6.17 -10.63 6.23
CA HIS A 86 -5.53 -10.59 4.92
C HIS A 86 -4.04 -10.33 5.04
N TYR A 87 -3.62 -9.36 5.86
CA TYR A 87 -2.20 -9.06 6.04
C TYR A 87 -1.43 -10.24 6.63
N LEU A 88 -2.03 -10.97 7.58
CA LEU A 88 -1.41 -12.16 8.15
C LEU A 88 -1.25 -13.31 7.15
N LYS A 89 -2.10 -13.39 6.12
CA LYS A 89 -1.94 -14.39 5.02
C LYS A 89 -0.68 -14.16 4.17
N GLY A 90 -0.04 -13.00 4.26
CA GLY A 90 1.23 -12.74 3.58
C GLY A 90 2.43 -13.45 4.23
N LEU A 91 2.26 -13.90 5.48
CA LEU A 91 3.28 -14.55 6.30
C LEU A 91 3.15 -16.07 6.24
N ALA A 92 4.17 -16.80 6.71
CA ALA A 92 4.11 -18.25 6.94
C ALA A 92 3.63 -19.07 5.73
N ASN A 93 3.87 -18.61 4.50
CA ASN A 93 3.28 -19.19 3.29
C ASN A 93 1.75 -19.37 3.39
N GLY A 94 1.05 -18.38 3.96
CA GLY A 94 -0.41 -18.39 4.10
C GLY A 94 -0.93 -19.36 5.15
N LYS A 95 -0.06 -20.01 5.93
CA LYS A 95 -0.44 -20.89 7.05
C LYS A 95 -0.91 -20.03 8.23
N VAL A 96 -2.19 -19.69 8.21
CA VAL A 96 -2.88 -18.94 9.25
C VAL A 96 -4.01 -19.78 9.83
N MET A 97 -3.99 -20.01 11.14
CA MET A 97 -5.08 -20.66 11.87
C MET A 97 -5.70 -19.65 12.84
N VAL A 98 -7.02 -19.50 12.76
CA VAL A 98 -7.78 -18.58 13.61
C VAL A 98 -8.58 -19.39 14.63
N LEU A 99 -8.43 -19.04 15.91
CA LEU A 99 -9.04 -19.71 17.06
C LEU A 99 -9.98 -18.71 17.74
N LEU A 100 -11.27 -19.04 17.84
CA LEU A 100 -12.25 -18.17 18.50
C LEU A 100 -11.94 -18.08 20.01
N GLU A 101 -11.95 -16.85 20.54
CA GLU A 101 -11.81 -16.54 21.96
C GLU A 101 -13.04 -15.75 22.48
N GLY A 102 -12.84 -14.50 22.90
CA GLY A 102 -13.89 -13.59 23.37
C GLY A 102 -14.75 -12.99 22.25
N GLY A 103 -15.77 -12.24 22.65
CA GLY A 103 -16.74 -11.62 21.74
C GLY A 103 -18.15 -11.78 22.28
N TYR A 104 -18.67 -10.72 22.89
CA TYR A 104 -19.85 -10.83 23.75
C TYR A 104 -21.05 -10.01 23.26
N CYS A 105 -20.92 -9.36 22.10
CA CYS A 105 -22.05 -8.89 21.30
C CYS A 105 -22.27 -9.90 20.16
N ILE A 106 -23.37 -10.66 20.22
CA ILE A 106 -23.62 -11.79 19.30
C ILE A 106 -23.64 -11.36 17.83
N ASP A 107 -24.26 -10.22 17.53
CA ASP A 107 -24.39 -9.74 16.15
C ASP A 107 -23.03 -9.40 15.54
N THR A 108 -22.21 -8.61 16.24
CA THR A 108 -20.88 -8.23 15.73
C THR A 108 -19.84 -9.32 15.89
N LEU A 109 -19.98 -10.24 16.84
CA LEU A 109 -19.20 -11.49 16.89
C LEU A 109 -19.40 -12.29 15.60
N ALA A 110 -20.65 -12.61 15.27
CA ALA A 110 -20.99 -13.44 14.12
C ALA A 110 -20.49 -12.78 12.81
N GLU A 111 -20.71 -11.48 12.68
CA GLU A 111 -20.28 -10.73 11.50
C GLU A 111 -18.75 -10.66 11.40
N SER A 112 -18.04 -10.41 12.50
CA SER A 112 -16.58 -10.33 12.49
C SER A 112 -15.94 -11.68 12.16
N ALA A 113 -16.50 -12.78 12.69
CA ALA A 113 -16.07 -14.13 12.33
C ALA A 113 -16.33 -14.44 10.85
N ALA A 114 -17.45 -13.99 10.29
CA ALA A 114 -17.74 -14.12 8.86
C ALA A 114 -16.73 -13.36 8.00
N TRP A 115 -16.38 -12.12 8.35
CA TRP A 115 -15.36 -11.34 7.64
C TRP A 115 -13.97 -11.94 7.71
N THR A 116 -13.58 -12.48 8.88
CA THR A 116 -12.36 -13.27 9.01
C THR A 116 -12.37 -14.46 8.05
N LEU A 117 -13.45 -15.25 8.03
CA LEU A 117 -13.57 -16.43 7.17
C LEU A 117 -13.53 -16.07 5.68
N ARG A 118 -14.21 -14.99 5.27
CA ARG A 118 -14.15 -14.46 3.89
C ARG A 118 -12.71 -14.18 3.46
N SER A 119 -11.95 -13.49 4.30
CA SER A 119 -10.53 -13.21 4.05
C SER A 119 -9.70 -14.50 3.93
N LEU A 120 -9.94 -15.49 4.80
CA LEU A 120 -9.29 -16.81 4.71
C LEU A 120 -9.61 -17.51 3.37
N LEU A 121 -10.87 -17.49 2.94
CA LEU A 121 -11.34 -18.04 1.67
C LEU A 121 -10.84 -17.27 0.43
N GLY A 122 -10.28 -16.07 0.61
CA GLY A 122 -9.72 -15.26 -0.47
C GLY A 122 -10.72 -14.33 -1.15
N ASP A 123 -11.86 -14.05 -0.50
CA ASP A 123 -12.76 -12.98 -0.91
C ASP A 123 -12.07 -11.61 -0.71
N PRO A 124 -12.37 -10.59 -1.52
CA PRO A 124 -11.79 -9.27 -1.40
C PRO A 124 -12.32 -8.56 -0.14
N CYS A 125 -11.47 -7.74 0.47
CA CYS A 125 -11.86 -6.93 1.61
C CYS A 125 -12.78 -5.78 1.16
N SER A 126 -13.79 -5.43 1.97
CA SER A 126 -14.59 -4.24 1.70
C SER A 126 -13.80 -2.95 1.99
N PRO A 127 -14.05 -1.85 1.27
CA PRO A 127 -13.41 -0.58 1.62
C PRO A 127 -13.77 -0.14 3.03
N LEU A 128 -12.76 0.10 3.87
CA LEU A 128 -12.97 0.68 5.20
C LEU A 128 -13.33 2.17 5.08
N GLN A 129 -13.84 2.74 6.17
CA GLN A 129 -13.81 4.18 6.34
C GLN A 129 -12.34 4.66 6.39
N ALA A 130 -12.11 5.88 5.89
CA ALA A 130 -10.79 6.50 5.90
C ALA A 130 -10.17 6.44 7.30
N CYS A 131 -9.01 5.80 7.42
CA CYS A 131 -8.31 5.57 8.68
C CYS A 131 -7.45 6.78 9.06
N ALA A 132 -8.09 7.94 9.17
CA ALA A 132 -7.46 9.18 9.61
C ALA A 132 -7.46 9.29 11.14
N ASN A 133 -6.53 10.09 11.64
CA ASN A 133 -6.39 10.54 13.03
C ASN A 133 -6.40 9.41 14.06
N PRO A 134 -5.42 8.49 14.05
CA PRO A 134 -5.25 7.55 15.15
C PRO A 134 -5.12 8.32 16.47
N ASP A 135 -5.72 7.79 17.53
CA ASP A 135 -5.82 8.41 18.83
C ASP A 135 -4.43 8.63 19.44
N LEU A 136 -4.24 9.78 20.09
CA LEU A 136 -2.96 10.14 20.70
C LEU A 136 -2.51 9.12 21.76
N THR A 137 -3.44 8.48 22.47
CA THR A 137 -3.10 7.44 23.46
C THR A 137 -2.52 6.19 22.82
N VAL A 138 -3.00 5.83 21.63
CA VAL A 138 -2.49 4.71 20.83
C VAL A 138 -1.12 5.05 20.26
N LYS A 139 -0.96 6.25 19.70
CA LYS A 139 0.33 6.76 19.21
C LYS A 139 1.41 6.72 20.30
N LYS A 140 1.09 7.17 21.51
CA LYS A 140 1.99 7.10 22.68
C LYS A 140 2.33 5.66 23.05
N THR A 141 1.33 4.77 23.08
CA THR A 141 1.53 3.35 23.38
C THR A 141 2.47 2.71 22.35
N VAL A 142 2.25 2.96 21.06
CA VAL A 142 3.09 2.44 19.98
C VAL A 142 4.54 2.88 20.13
N ALA A 143 4.76 4.17 20.40
CA ALA A 143 6.12 4.67 20.62
C ALA A 143 6.81 4.06 21.84
N CYS A 144 6.08 3.85 22.94
CA CYS A 144 6.61 3.17 24.12
C CYS A 144 7.03 1.72 23.79
N CYS A 145 6.16 0.98 23.08
CA CYS A 145 6.47 -0.38 22.62
C CYS A 145 7.72 -0.40 21.74
N LYS A 146 7.77 0.47 20.71
CA LYS A 146 8.94 0.60 19.84
C LYS A 146 10.21 0.86 20.65
N ASN A 147 10.17 1.78 21.61
CA ASN A 147 11.36 2.13 22.38
C ASN A 147 11.92 0.98 23.22
N VAL A 148 11.07 0.15 23.83
CA VAL A 148 11.54 -0.99 24.64
C VAL A 148 11.92 -2.21 23.78
N LEU A 149 11.46 -2.26 22.52
CA LEU A 149 11.68 -3.38 21.60
C LEU A 149 12.73 -3.12 20.50
N LYS A 150 13.17 -1.87 20.28
CA LYS A 150 14.09 -1.46 19.19
C LYS A 150 15.44 -2.17 19.15
N ASP A 151 15.88 -2.69 20.31
CA ASP A 151 17.14 -3.42 20.44
C ASP A 151 16.99 -4.90 20.03
N TYR A 152 15.75 -5.39 19.94
CA TYR A 152 15.41 -6.77 19.55
C TYR A 152 14.87 -6.85 18.12
N TRP A 153 14.26 -5.78 17.63
CA TRP A 153 13.61 -5.72 16.31
C TRP A 153 14.10 -4.50 15.54
N GLN A 154 14.86 -4.74 14.46
CA GLN A 154 15.39 -3.70 13.59
C GLN A 154 14.27 -2.90 12.91
N SER A 155 13.16 -3.57 12.59
CA SER A 155 11.99 -2.98 11.96
C SER A 155 11.35 -1.84 12.77
N LEU A 156 11.58 -1.81 14.09
CA LEU A 156 10.95 -0.85 14.99
C LEU A 156 11.78 0.42 15.22
N ARG A 157 12.95 0.54 14.57
CA ARG A 157 13.84 1.70 14.69
C ARG A 157 13.30 2.97 14.01
N ILE A 158 12.29 2.82 13.16
CA ILE A 158 11.58 3.95 12.52
C ILE A 158 10.68 4.65 13.56
N ASP A 159 10.63 5.98 13.55
CA ASP A 159 9.92 6.87 14.50
C ASP A 159 10.57 7.07 15.88
N LEU A 160 11.81 6.62 16.08
CA LEU A 160 12.52 6.79 17.34
C LEU A 160 13.56 7.92 17.24
N THR A 161 13.16 9.13 17.63
CA THR A 161 14.05 10.30 17.71
C THR A 161 14.59 10.51 19.14
N GLU A 162 15.76 11.14 19.31
CA GLU A 162 16.31 11.46 20.65
C GLU A 162 15.31 12.21 21.55
N LYS A 163 14.45 13.06 20.97
CA LYS A 163 13.43 13.80 21.73
C LYS A 163 12.20 12.99 22.08
N SER A 164 11.82 12.02 21.24
CA SER A 164 10.77 11.06 21.58
C SER A 164 11.15 10.23 22.81
N GLN A 165 12.46 9.98 23.02
CA GLN A 165 12.97 9.25 24.17
C GLN A 165 12.73 10.00 25.49
N VAL A 166 12.90 11.34 25.53
CA VAL A 166 12.65 12.15 26.74
C VAL A 166 11.20 12.01 27.23
N TRP A 167 10.23 12.07 26.33
CA TRP A 167 8.82 11.88 26.67
C TRP A 167 8.51 10.46 27.12
N ILE A 168 9.11 9.48 26.46
CA ILE A 168 8.94 8.07 26.82
C ILE A 168 9.53 7.84 28.22
N GLU A 169 10.69 8.40 28.52
CA GLU A 169 11.31 8.38 29.85
C GLU A 169 10.46 9.09 30.91
N GLU A 170 9.82 10.21 30.59
CA GLU A 170 8.87 10.88 31.47
C GLU A 170 7.58 10.07 31.69
N ALA A 171 7.05 9.43 30.65
CA ALA A 171 5.88 8.56 30.74
C ALA A 171 6.17 7.32 31.58
N LEU A 172 7.39 6.79 31.48
CA LEU A 172 7.93 5.74 32.35
C LEU A 172 8.09 6.24 33.80
N HIS A 173 8.61 7.46 34.02
CA HIS A 173 8.85 8.02 35.36
C HIS A 173 7.59 8.49 36.11
N LYS A 174 6.58 9.03 35.42
CA LYS A 174 5.35 9.58 36.03
C LYS A 174 4.35 8.50 36.47
N ARG A 175 4.65 7.22 36.25
CA ARG A 175 3.73 6.13 36.59
C ARG A 175 3.90 5.69 38.04
N SER A 176 2.90 6.01 38.85
CA SER A 176 2.76 5.43 40.19
C SER A 176 2.39 3.96 40.04
N LEU A 177 3.36 3.08 40.27
CA LEU A 177 3.21 1.61 40.37
C LEU A 177 2.29 1.16 41.54
N ASN A 178 1.66 2.09 42.27
CA ASN A 178 1.04 1.81 43.56
C ASN A 178 -0.36 1.17 43.50
N LYS A 179 -0.81 0.60 42.38
CA LYS A 179 -2.15 -0.03 42.27
C LYS A 179 -2.27 -1.27 41.36
N LEU A 180 -1.19 -1.80 40.78
CA LEU A 180 -1.26 -2.97 39.90
C LEU A 180 -0.78 -4.23 40.62
N ALA A 181 -1.40 -5.36 40.31
CA ALA A 181 -0.97 -6.65 40.80
C ALA A 181 0.31 -7.11 40.05
N THR A 182 1.28 -7.64 40.77
CA THR A 182 2.52 -8.29 40.33
C THR A 182 2.49 -9.77 40.69
N ASN A 183 3.40 -10.58 40.15
CA ASN A 183 3.57 -11.99 40.57
C ASN A 183 3.65 -12.22 42.09
N GLU A 184 4.14 -11.24 42.85
CA GLU A 184 4.27 -11.35 44.31
C GLU A 184 2.97 -11.01 45.06
N ASN A 185 2.12 -10.14 44.51
CA ASN A 185 0.94 -9.62 45.21
C ASN A 185 -0.40 -9.92 44.48
N ARG A 186 -0.37 -10.64 43.35
CA ARG A 186 -1.58 -11.02 42.61
C ARG A 186 -2.49 -11.91 43.47
N PRO A 187 -3.81 -11.68 43.45
CA PRO A 187 -4.75 -12.48 44.21
C PRO A 187 -4.75 -13.94 43.70
N LYS A 188 -4.76 -14.92 44.62
CA LYS A 188 -4.81 -16.35 44.28
C LYS A 188 -6.11 -16.78 43.60
N GLN A 189 -7.16 -15.98 43.76
CA GLN A 189 -8.47 -16.14 43.17
C GLN A 189 -9.01 -14.75 42.87
N TYR A 190 -9.49 -14.53 41.65
CA TYR A 190 -10.22 -13.32 41.31
C TYR A 190 -11.69 -13.53 41.66
N ASP A 191 -12.31 -12.54 42.30
CA ASP A 191 -13.74 -12.55 42.49
C ASP A 191 -14.41 -12.63 41.12
N LEU A 192 -15.31 -13.62 40.95
CA LEU A 192 -16.16 -13.71 39.76
C LEU A 192 -17.11 -12.51 39.80
N THR A 193 -16.70 -11.38 39.21
CA THR A 193 -17.64 -10.31 38.90
C THR A 193 -18.67 -10.89 37.94
N PRO A 194 -19.98 -10.82 38.25
CA PRO A 194 -21.01 -11.05 37.24
C PRO A 194 -20.65 -10.16 36.05
N THR A 195 -20.67 -10.73 34.83
CA THR A 195 -20.49 -10.05 33.53
C THR A 195 -20.69 -8.55 33.64
N LEU A 196 -19.75 -7.72 33.17
CA LEU A 196 -19.83 -6.26 33.27
C LEU A 196 -21.16 -5.78 32.67
N ILE A 197 -22.18 -5.62 33.52
CA ILE A 197 -23.45 -5.04 33.13
C ILE A 197 -23.17 -3.55 33.04
N ILE A 198 -22.86 -3.07 31.83
CA ILE A 198 -22.78 -1.64 31.58
C ILE A 198 -24.19 -1.08 31.71
N ASP A 199 -24.41 -0.26 32.73
CA ASP A 199 -25.64 0.51 32.89
C ASP A 199 -25.74 1.52 31.75
N ARG A 200 -26.54 1.18 30.73
CA ARG A 200 -26.85 2.04 29.59
C ARG A 200 -28.29 2.54 29.73
N THR A 201 -28.52 3.81 29.42
CA THR A 201 -29.89 4.30 29.29
C THR A 201 -30.59 3.61 28.11
N GLU A 202 -31.93 3.62 28.10
CA GLU A 202 -32.70 3.07 26.99
C GLU A 202 -32.34 3.75 25.66
N GLU A 203 -32.08 5.06 25.69
CA GLU A 203 -31.64 5.85 24.53
C GLU A 203 -30.26 5.42 24.03
N GLN A 204 -29.29 5.25 24.94
CA GLN A 204 -27.94 4.77 24.60
C GLN A 204 -27.98 3.36 24.00
N SER A 205 -28.82 2.48 24.55
CA SER A 205 -29.00 1.12 24.06
C SER A 205 -29.61 1.10 22.65
N LYS A 206 -30.65 1.92 22.41
CA LYS A 206 -31.25 2.07 21.07
C LYS A 206 -30.26 2.61 20.05
N LYS A 207 -29.48 3.64 20.42
CA LYS A 207 -28.46 4.22 19.55
C LYS A 207 -27.38 3.18 19.20
N LEU A 208 -26.89 2.43 20.18
CA LEU A 208 -25.89 1.41 19.93
C LEU A 208 -26.41 0.30 19.01
N GLN A 209 -27.64 -0.14 19.21
CA GLN A 209 -28.28 -1.13 18.33
C GLN A 209 -28.42 -0.61 16.89
N GLN A 210 -28.73 0.68 16.72
CA GLN A 210 -28.72 1.32 15.40
C GLN A 210 -27.31 1.39 14.80
N ASP A 211 -26.29 1.71 15.60
CA ASP A 211 -24.90 1.76 15.15
C ASP A 211 -24.38 0.37 14.75
N ILE A 212 -24.69 -0.69 15.53
CA ILE A 212 -24.39 -2.09 15.21
C ILE A 212 -25.05 -2.48 13.90
N LYS A 213 -26.37 -2.25 13.80
CA LYS A 213 -27.14 -2.57 12.60
C LYS A 213 -26.58 -1.84 11.39
N ARG A 214 -26.23 -0.55 11.53
CA ARG A 214 -25.60 0.24 10.47
C ARG A 214 -24.22 -0.30 10.09
N ALA A 215 -23.39 -0.72 11.04
CA ALA A 215 -22.08 -1.29 10.75
C ALA A 215 -22.20 -2.62 9.97
N ILE A 216 -23.20 -3.44 10.31
CA ILE A 216 -23.50 -4.69 9.58
C ILE A 216 -24.14 -4.39 8.22
N GLU A 217 -25.07 -3.43 8.11
CA GLU A 217 -25.73 -3.10 6.84
C GLU A 217 -24.83 -2.34 5.85
N LEU A 218 -23.87 -1.54 6.35
CA LEU A 218 -22.88 -0.85 5.54
C LEU A 218 -21.72 -1.74 5.10
N ALA A 219 -21.45 -2.83 5.82
CA ALA A 219 -20.64 -3.92 5.30
C ALA A 219 -21.37 -4.44 4.03
N PRO A 220 -20.72 -4.44 2.85
CA PRO A 220 -21.40 -4.63 1.57
C PRO A 220 -21.95 -6.07 1.43
N HIS A 221 -23.15 -6.29 1.97
CA HIS A 221 -23.89 -7.55 1.86
C HIS A 221 -24.89 -7.55 0.69
N GLN A 222 -25.01 -6.45 -0.07
CA GLN A 222 -26.03 -6.35 -1.13
C GLN A 222 -25.63 -7.05 -2.44
N LYS A 223 -24.35 -7.37 -2.63
CA LYS A 223 -23.86 -8.37 -3.59
C LYS A 223 -22.72 -9.12 -2.91
N PRO A 224 -22.64 -10.46 -3.02
CA PRO A 224 -21.47 -11.17 -2.53
C PRO A 224 -20.24 -10.56 -3.20
N LEU A 225 -19.30 -10.07 -2.38
CA LEU A 225 -17.96 -9.73 -2.81
C LEU A 225 -17.27 -11.02 -3.20
N GLU A 226 -17.62 -11.57 -4.36
CA GLU A 226 -16.90 -12.68 -4.92
C GLU A 226 -15.60 -12.14 -5.50
N ARG A 227 -14.52 -12.87 -5.21
CA ARG A 227 -13.17 -12.66 -5.72
C ARG A 227 -13.13 -12.21 -7.19
N GLY A 228 -14.03 -12.72 -8.04
CA GLY A 228 -14.04 -12.45 -9.47
C GLY A 228 -12.78 -13.00 -10.17
N PRO A 229 -12.74 -13.07 -11.51
CA PRO A 229 -11.52 -13.45 -12.21
C PRO A 229 -10.47 -12.34 -12.15
N THR A 230 -9.20 -12.76 -12.15
CA THR A 230 -8.06 -11.89 -12.47
C THR A 230 -7.97 -11.73 -13.98
N LEU A 231 -7.81 -10.49 -14.43
CA LEU A 231 -7.76 -10.15 -15.84
C LEU A 231 -6.32 -10.11 -16.35
N LEU A 232 -6.11 -10.46 -17.61
CA LEU A 232 -4.83 -10.30 -18.32
C LEU A 232 -5.05 -9.67 -19.69
N VAL A 233 -4.13 -8.80 -20.10
CA VAL A 233 -4.02 -8.36 -21.49
C VAL A 233 -2.59 -8.57 -21.99
N TYR A 234 -2.49 -9.15 -23.18
CA TYR A 234 -1.25 -9.41 -23.91
C TYR A 234 -1.58 -9.44 -25.41
N ASP A 235 -0.85 -8.67 -26.20
CA ASP A 235 -1.00 -8.68 -27.66
C ASP A 235 0.35 -8.74 -28.35
N GLU A 236 0.47 -9.71 -29.27
CA GLU A 236 1.66 -9.90 -30.07
C GLU A 236 1.98 -8.72 -30.99
N LEU A 237 0.99 -7.90 -31.35
CA LEU A 237 1.18 -6.69 -32.15
C LEU A 237 2.11 -5.68 -31.47
N MET A 238 2.13 -5.64 -30.13
CA MET A 238 3.06 -4.83 -29.35
C MET A 238 4.52 -5.27 -29.51
N LYS A 239 4.82 -6.39 -30.19
CA LYS A 239 6.19 -6.80 -30.54
C LYS A 239 6.73 -6.09 -31.78
N LYS A 240 5.88 -5.42 -32.57
CA LYS A 240 6.27 -4.83 -33.86
C LYS A 240 7.20 -3.63 -33.69
N PHE A 241 6.98 -2.81 -32.65
CA PHE A 241 7.94 -1.77 -32.27
C PHE A 241 9.25 -2.40 -31.78
N SER A 242 10.36 -2.26 -32.51
CA SER A 242 11.63 -2.87 -32.11
C SER A 242 12.82 -2.07 -32.59
N VAL A 243 13.79 -1.84 -31.70
CA VAL A 243 14.98 -1.03 -31.97
C VAL A 243 16.23 -1.87 -31.67
N GLY A 244 16.78 -2.52 -32.69
CA GLY A 244 18.06 -3.24 -32.60
C GLY A 244 18.26 -4.08 -31.32
N ASN A 245 19.38 -3.83 -30.63
CA ASN A 245 19.77 -4.49 -29.37
C ASN A 245 19.39 -3.67 -28.12
N HIS A 246 18.40 -2.79 -28.22
CA HIS A 246 17.95 -1.93 -27.14
C HIS A 246 17.43 -2.74 -25.92
N CYS A 247 17.50 -2.14 -24.72
CA CYS A 247 17.03 -2.77 -23.48
C CYS A 247 15.50 -2.92 -23.45
N GLU A 248 14.76 -1.87 -23.82
CA GLU A 248 13.33 -1.91 -24.11
C GLU A 248 13.12 -2.63 -25.45
N ARG A 249 12.82 -3.94 -25.40
CA ARG A 249 12.73 -4.82 -26.57
C ARG A 249 11.51 -5.74 -26.50
N PRO A 250 11.00 -6.25 -27.64
CA PRO A 250 9.84 -7.15 -27.67
C PRO A 250 9.93 -8.39 -26.77
N GLY A 251 11.17 -8.86 -26.52
CA GLY A 251 11.43 -9.99 -25.62
C GLY A 251 10.88 -9.81 -24.20
N ARG A 252 10.67 -8.56 -23.74
CA ARG A 252 10.16 -8.24 -22.39
C ARG A 252 8.76 -8.82 -22.15
N ILE A 253 7.79 -8.43 -22.97
CA ILE A 253 6.41 -8.94 -22.87
C ILE A 253 6.34 -10.45 -23.16
N VAL A 254 7.21 -10.96 -24.05
CA VAL A 254 7.30 -12.40 -24.35
C VAL A 254 7.81 -13.19 -23.16
N ALA A 255 8.75 -12.64 -22.38
CA ALA A 255 9.31 -13.32 -21.22
C ALA A 255 8.27 -13.51 -20.11
N ILE A 256 7.49 -12.48 -19.80
CA ILE A 256 6.36 -12.57 -18.85
C ILE A 256 5.34 -13.58 -19.36
N TRP A 257 4.89 -13.43 -20.62
CA TRP A 257 3.87 -14.33 -21.20
C TRP A 257 4.28 -15.80 -21.17
N LYS A 258 5.54 -16.11 -21.50
CA LYS A 258 6.09 -17.47 -21.36
C LYS A 258 6.11 -17.94 -19.91
N GLY A 259 6.44 -17.04 -18.97
CA GLY A 259 6.43 -17.32 -17.53
C GLY A 259 5.06 -17.73 -17.03
N LEU A 260 4.03 -16.97 -17.41
CA LEU A 260 2.63 -17.27 -17.06
C LEU A 260 2.19 -18.62 -17.65
N LYS A 261 2.46 -18.86 -18.94
CA LYS A 261 2.14 -20.13 -19.61
C LYS A 261 2.81 -21.34 -18.97
N SER A 262 4.10 -21.23 -18.68
CA SER A 262 4.86 -22.33 -18.09
C SER A 262 4.37 -22.73 -16.69
N ARG A 263 3.72 -21.81 -15.98
CA ARG A 263 3.16 -22.01 -14.64
C ARG A 263 1.64 -22.21 -14.64
N GLY A 264 1.00 -22.24 -15.81
CA GLY A 264 -0.46 -22.37 -15.96
C GLY A 264 -1.26 -21.20 -15.41
N LEU A 265 -0.64 -20.03 -15.19
CA LEU A 265 -1.31 -18.85 -14.64
C LEU A 265 -2.24 -18.19 -15.67
N ASP A 266 -1.87 -18.24 -16.96
CA ASP A 266 -2.69 -17.71 -18.05
C ASP A 266 -4.06 -18.40 -18.14
N GLN A 267 -4.10 -19.71 -17.86
CA GLN A 267 -5.33 -20.52 -17.89
C GLN A 267 -6.29 -20.21 -16.74
N ARG A 268 -5.78 -19.57 -15.67
CA ARG A 268 -6.55 -19.18 -14.48
C ARG A 268 -7.07 -17.74 -14.58
N CYS A 269 -6.58 -16.97 -15.55
CA CYS A 269 -6.98 -15.60 -15.78
C CYS A 269 -7.98 -15.48 -16.94
N THR A 270 -8.71 -14.38 -16.95
CA THR A 270 -9.58 -14.00 -18.08
C THR A 270 -8.84 -13.03 -18.99
N MET A 271 -8.67 -13.42 -20.26
CA MET A 271 -8.04 -12.55 -21.26
C MET A 271 -8.99 -11.42 -21.68
N ILE A 272 -8.48 -10.19 -21.66
CA ILE A 272 -9.15 -9.00 -22.16
C ILE A 272 -8.54 -8.65 -23.53
N PRO A 273 -9.38 -8.39 -24.56
CA PRO A 273 -8.88 -8.03 -25.87
C PRO A 273 -8.22 -6.65 -25.86
N SER A 274 -7.10 -6.53 -26.55
CA SER A 274 -6.47 -5.25 -26.83
C SER A 274 -7.29 -4.42 -27.82
N ARG A 275 -7.18 -3.10 -27.71
CA ARG A 275 -7.69 -2.13 -28.68
C ARG A 275 -6.75 -0.94 -28.76
N HIS A 276 -6.81 -0.19 -29.85
CA HIS A 276 -6.20 1.13 -29.89
C HIS A 276 -7.00 2.11 -29.03
N ALA A 277 -6.31 2.96 -28.27
CA ALA A 277 -6.91 4.13 -27.67
C ALA A 277 -7.37 5.08 -28.78
N THR A 278 -8.51 5.71 -28.57
CA THR A 278 -8.99 6.79 -29.42
C THR A 278 -8.20 8.07 -29.16
N LYS A 279 -8.18 8.99 -30.11
CA LYS A 279 -7.55 10.30 -29.92
C LYS A 279 -8.09 11.02 -28.67
N ASP A 280 -9.41 11.04 -28.48
CA ASP A 280 -10.05 11.69 -27.32
C ASP A 280 -9.62 11.09 -25.97
N GLU A 281 -9.30 9.80 -25.93
CA GLU A 281 -8.76 9.14 -24.74
C GLU A 281 -7.31 9.53 -24.47
N ILE A 282 -6.47 9.61 -25.52
CA ILE A 282 -5.09 10.07 -25.37
C ILE A 282 -5.05 11.54 -24.93
N LEU A 283 -5.96 12.37 -25.47
CA LEU A 283 -6.07 13.79 -25.14
C LEU A 283 -6.57 14.08 -23.71
N LEU A 284 -6.92 13.05 -22.93
CA LEU A 284 -7.16 13.20 -21.49
C LEU A 284 -5.90 13.63 -20.73
N VAL A 285 -4.72 13.30 -21.26
CA VAL A 285 -3.41 13.64 -20.67
C VAL A 285 -2.57 14.42 -21.65
N HIS A 286 -2.53 14.00 -22.91
CA HIS A 286 -1.59 14.53 -23.87
C HIS A 286 -2.16 15.69 -24.70
N THR A 287 -1.30 16.61 -25.11
CA THR A 287 -1.70 17.72 -25.97
C THR A 287 -1.96 17.25 -27.39
N ASN A 288 -2.89 17.92 -28.09
CA ASN A 288 -3.17 17.63 -29.50
C ASN A 288 -1.92 17.75 -30.38
N ARG A 289 -1.06 18.73 -30.10
CA ARG A 289 0.21 18.93 -30.81
C ARG A 289 1.11 17.71 -30.69
N PHE A 290 1.26 17.16 -29.48
CA PHE A 290 2.12 16.00 -29.25
C PHE A 290 1.57 14.74 -29.91
N TYR A 291 0.26 14.49 -29.81
CA TYR A 291 -0.41 13.40 -30.51
C TYR A 291 -0.16 13.47 -32.02
N ASP A 292 -0.41 14.64 -32.63
CA ASP A 292 -0.29 14.83 -34.07
C ASP A 292 1.17 14.69 -34.53
N ASP A 293 2.14 15.19 -33.75
CA ASP A 293 3.56 15.00 -34.07
C ASP A 293 3.96 13.52 -34.03
N LEU A 294 3.56 12.77 -32.99
CA LEU A 294 3.87 11.35 -32.89
C LEU A 294 3.20 10.55 -34.01
N GLU A 295 1.99 10.92 -34.45
CA GLU A 295 1.30 10.28 -35.58
C GLU A 295 2.10 10.38 -36.88
N THR A 296 2.84 11.47 -37.10
CA THR A 296 3.67 11.63 -38.31
C THR A 296 4.77 10.58 -38.45
N THR A 297 5.19 9.94 -37.35
CA THR A 297 6.21 8.88 -37.36
C THR A 297 5.82 7.71 -38.27
N LYS A 298 4.52 7.46 -38.47
CA LYS A 298 4.00 6.40 -39.34
C LYS A 298 4.45 6.52 -40.79
N THR A 299 4.60 7.74 -41.28
CA THR A 299 4.89 8.03 -42.70
C THR A 299 6.32 8.53 -42.94
N GLN A 300 7.08 8.76 -41.87
CA GLN A 300 8.45 9.26 -41.98
C GLN A 300 9.41 8.18 -42.49
N THR A 301 10.37 8.60 -43.30
CA THR A 301 11.48 7.77 -43.73
C THR A 301 12.43 7.48 -42.57
N LYS A 302 13.22 6.41 -42.68
CA LYS A 302 14.24 6.07 -41.68
C LYS A 302 15.18 7.23 -41.36
N LYS A 303 15.56 8.03 -42.35
CA LYS A 303 16.44 9.20 -42.16
C LYS A 303 15.74 10.32 -41.37
N GLU A 304 14.43 10.47 -41.51
CA GLU A 304 13.66 11.46 -40.73
C GLU A 304 13.48 10.99 -39.29
N LEU A 305 13.18 9.70 -39.08
CA LEU A 305 13.09 9.11 -37.75
C LEU A 305 14.43 9.17 -36.99
N GLN A 306 15.55 8.86 -37.66
CA GLN A 306 16.90 9.00 -37.08
C GLN A 306 17.23 10.44 -36.69
N LYS A 307 16.67 11.44 -37.38
CA LYS A 307 16.86 12.86 -37.00
C LYS A 307 16.06 13.25 -35.76
N ARG A 308 15.03 12.47 -35.39
CA ARG A 308 14.30 12.65 -34.13
C ARG A 308 15.06 12.07 -32.94
N GLU A 309 15.97 11.13 -33.16
CA GLU A 309 16.82 10.59 -32.08
C GLU A 309 17.59 11.74 -31.42
N GLY A 310 17.43 11.87 -30.10
CA GLY A 310 18.03 12.95 -29.31
C GLY A 310 17.19 14.23 -29.17
N VAL A 311 16.01 14.32 -29.79
CA VAL A 311 15.01 15.37 -29.48
C VAL A 311 14.48 15.17 -28.06
N SER A 312 14.13 13.92 -27.74
CA SER A 312 13.77 13.48 -26.40
C SER A 312 14.82 12.51 -25.88
N ARG A 313 15.15 12.61 -24.60
CA ARG A 313 16.21 11.78 -24.00
C ARG A 313 15.72 10.35 -23.88
N SER A 314 16.54 9.42 -24.36
CA SER A 314 16.27 7.98 -24.30
C SER A 314 14.95 7.58 -24.96
N VAL A 315 14.66 8.10 -26.16
CA VAL A 315 13.48 7.75 -26.96
C VAL A 315 13.91 7.39 -28.38
N ASP A 316 13.36 6.29 -28.91
CA ASP A 316 13.72 5.71 -30.21
C ASP A 316 12.51 5.59 -31.13
N TYR A 317 12.55 6.20 -32.32
CA TYR A 317 11.39 6.23 -33.20
C TYR A 317 11.44 5.15 -34.30
N THR A 318 10.31 4.47 -34.49
CA THR A 318 10.04 3.57 -35.63
C THR A 318 8.68 3.91 -36.23
N ASN A 319 8.37 3.39 -37.42
CA ASN A 319 7.06 3.62 -38.04
C ASN A 319 5.91 2.95 -37.26
N GLU A 320 6.21 1.96 -36.42
CA GLU A 320 5.25 1.18 -35.65
C GLU A 320 4.94 1.80 -34.27
N VAL A 321 5.76 2.75 -33.80
CA VAL A 321 5.74 3.22 -32.41
C VAL A 321 4.40 3.83 -32.00
N PHE A 322 3.81 4.64 -32.87
CA PHE A 322 2.54 5.31 -32.60
C PHE A 322 1.39 4.31 -32.43
N ASP A 323 1.23 3.36 -33.36
CA ASP A 323 0.17 2.36 -33.30
C ASP A 323 0.38 1.42 -32.08
N ASN A 324 1.62 1.09 -31.75
CA ASN A 324 1.94 0.26 -30.56
C ASN A 324 1.62 1.02 -29.27
N ALA A 325 1.93 2.32 -29.18
CA ALA A 325 1.60 3.17 -28.04
C ALA A 325 0.09 3.33 -27.87
N LEU A 326 -0.67 3.50 -28.96
CA LEU A 326 -2.14 3.50 -28.90
C LEU A 326 -2.68 2.15 -28.43
N LEU A 327 -2.10 1.04 -28.88
CA LEU A 327 -2.52 -0.31 -28.48
C LEU A 327 -2.23 -0.56 -26.99
N ALA A 328 -1.09 -0.10 -26.48
CA ALA A 328 -0.73 -0.18 -25.06
C ALA A 328 -1.73 0.58 -24.18
N ALA A 329 -1.99 1.86 -24.50
CA ALA A 329 -2.94 2.69 -23.76
C ALA A 329 -4.36 2.11 -23.83
N GLY A 330 -4.84 1.75 -25.03
CA GLY A 330 -6.20 1.23 -25.21
C GLY A 330 -6.41 -0.15 -24.58
N SER A 331 -5.37 -0.98 -24.49
CA SER A 331 -5.40 -2.24 -23.73
C SER A 331 -5.62 -2.00 -22.24
N CYS A 332 -4.94 -1.00 -21.66
CA CYS A 332 -5.12 -0.64 -20.25
C CYS A 332 -6.52 -0.09 -19.99
N LEU A 333 -7.06 0.72 -20.91
CA LEU A 333 -8.43 1.24 -20.80
C LEU A 333 -9.50 0.13 -20.87
N ASN A 334 -9.32 -0.88 -21.73
CA ASN A 334 -10.21 -2.03 -21.75
C ASN A 334 -10.16 -2.84 -20.44
N MET A 335 -8.99 -2.94 -19.80
CA MET A 335 -8.86 -3.57 -18.48
C MET A 335 -9.59 -2.77 -17.40
N VAL A 336 -9.44 -1.44 -17.41
CA VAL A 336 -10.19 -0.52 -16.53
C VAL A 336 -11.70 -0.74 -16.68
N ASP A 337 -12.21 -0.74 -17.92
CA ASP A 337 -13.63 -0.96 -18.17
C ASP A 337 -14.11 -2.32 -17.65
N ALA A 338 -13.32 -3.37 -17.87
CA ALA A 338 -13.65 -4.70 -17.39
C ALA A 338 -13.68 -4.80 -15.85
N ILE A 339 -12.78 -4.11 -15.15
CA ILE A 339 -12.78 -4.06 -13.68
C ILE A 339 -13.96 -3.24 -13.16
N MET A 340 -14.21 -2.06 -13.75
CA MET A 340 -15.28 -1.16 -13.30
C MET A 340 -16.69 -1.69 -13.60
N THR A 341 -16.82 -2.55 -14.61
CA THR A 341 -18.07 -3.25 -14.95
C THR A 341 -18.19 -4.64 -14.33
N ASP A 342 -17.39 -4.95 -13.31
CA ASP A 342 -17.40 -6.22 -12.54
C ASP A 342 -17.18 -7.49 -13.41
N LYS A 343 -16.55 -7.39 -14.59
CA LYS A 343 -16.14 -8.57 -15.39
C LYS A 343 -14.92 -9.27 -14.80
N GLY A 344 -14.13 -8.54 -14.01
CA GLY A 344 -13.03 -9.02 -13.20
C GLY A 344 -12.82 -8.10 -12.02
N ARG A 345 -11.96 -8.49 -11.07
CA ARG A 345 -11.73 -7.70 -9.86
C ARG A 345 -10.43 -6.92 -9.92
N ASN A 346 -9.38 -7.55 -10.45
CA ASN A 346 -8.04 -7.01 -10.61
C ASN A 346 -7.43 -7.50 -11.93
N GLY A 347 -6.23 -7.04 -12.28
CA GLY A 347 -5.53 -7.59 -13.43
C GLY A 347 -4.12 -7.07 -13.65
N PHE A 348 -3.46 -7.66 -14.64
CA PHE A 348 -2.11 -7.31 -15.06
C PHE A 348 -2.07 -7.04 -16.57
N ALA A 349 -1.58 -5.86 -16.96
CA ALA A 349 -1.44 -5.43 -18.34
C ALA A 349 0.01 -5.63 -18.83
N ILE A 350 0.21 -6.68 -19.64
CA ILE A 350 1.51 -7.03 -20.23
C ILE A 350 1.67 -6.21 -21.52
N ILE A 351 1.98 -4.93 -21.36
CA ILE A 351 1.98 -3.95 -22.45
C ILE A 351 3.38 -3.43 -22.78
N ARG A 352 3.55 -2.89 -23.99
CA ARG A 352 4.67 -2.02 -24.37
C ARG A 352 4.30 -1.17 -25.59
N PRO A 353 4.86 0.04 -25.75
CA PRO A 353 5.87 0.70 -24.90
C PRO A 353 5.35 1.12 -23.50
N PRO A 354 6.26 1.39 -22.52
CA PRO A 354 5.90 1.93 -21.21
C PRO A 354 5.36 3.37 -21.31
N GLY A 355 4.93 3.93 -20.17
CA GLY A 355 4.25 5.21 -20.10
C GLY A 355 4.65 6.18 -18.97
N HIS A 356 5.18 5.72 -17.83
CA HIS A 356 5.26 6.57 -16.63
C HIS A 356 6.15 7.84 -16.73
N HIS A 357 7.10 7.87 -17.68
CA HIS A 357 7.92 9.05 -17.98
C HIS A 357 7.28 10.01 -19.00
N ALA A 358 6.22 9.61 -19.70
CA ALA A 358 5.61 10.45 -20.73
C ALA A 358 4.84 11.62 -20.10
N HIS A 359 5.21 12.83 -20.50
CA HIS A 359 4.59 14.09 -20.09
C HIS A 359 3.42 14.44 -20.99
N SER A 360 2.60 15.43 -20.60
CA SER A 360 1.46 15.88 -21.42
C SER A 360 1.87 16.32 -22.84
N GLY A 361 3.06 16.89 -23.02
CA GLY A 361 3.52 17.42 -24.31
C GLY A 361 4.76 16.75 -24.89
N MET A 362 5.28 15.69 -24.27
CA MET A 362 6.61 15.16 -24.55
C MET A 362 6.72 13.67 -24.20
N ASP A 363 7.39 12.91 -25.06
CA ASP A 363 7.87 11.55 -24.81
C ASP A 363 9.22 11.57 -24.09
N TYR A 364 9.48 10.58 -23.25
CA TYR A 364 10.69 10.57 -22.42
C TYR A 364 10.96 9.16 -21.88
N GLY A 365 12.22 8.75 -21.73
CA GLY A 365 12.56 7.48 -21.05
C GLY A 365 11.82 6.26 -21.60
N PHE A 366 11.87 6.06 -22.92
CA PHE A 366 11.14 5.00 -23.66
C PHE A 366 9.61 5.11 -23.67
N CYS A 367 9.04 6.11 -23.00
CA CYS A 367 7.60 6.30 -22.84
C CYS A 367 7.03 7.30 -23.85
N TYR A 368 5.92 6.95 -24.49
CA TYR A 368 5.28 7.79 -25.52
C TYR A 368 3.95 8.36 -25.06
N PHE A 369 3.03 7.48 -24.61
CA PHE A 369 1.79 7.88 -23.96
C PHE A 369 1.81 7.35 -22.53
N ASN A 370 1.34 8.17 -21.60
CA ASN A 370 1.32 7.82 -20.18
C ASN A 370 0.13 6.90 -19.89
N ASN A 371 0.33 5.60 -20.07
CA ASN A 371 -0.72 4.58 -19.97
C ASN A 371 -1.48 4.66 -18.63
N VAL A 372 -0.75 4.79 -17.52
CA VAL A 372 -1.31 4.86 -16.16
C VAL A 372 -2.05 6.19 -15.94
N ALA A 373 -1.47 7.33 -16.33
CA ALA A 373 -2.14 8.61 -16.19
C ALA A 373 -3.41 8.72 -17.05
N ILE A 374 -3.39 8.15 -18.26
CA ILE A 374 -4.58 8.06 -19.13
C ILE A 374 -5.66 7.22 -18.45
N CYS A 375 -5.31 6.09 -17.83
CA CYS A 375 -6.26 5.28 -17.06
C CYS A 375 -6.88 6.07 -15.90
N ALA A 376 -6.07 6.79 -15.12
CA ALA A 376 -6.56 7.59 -14.00
C ALA A 376 -7.51 8.71 -14.46
N ARG A 377 -7.16 9.46 -15.52
CA ARG A 377 -8.05 10.49 -16.09
C ARG A 377 -9.32 9.88 -16.70
N TYR A 378 -9.23 8.69 -17.29
CA TYR A 378 -10.37 7.97 -17.82
C TYR A 378 -11.33 7.52 -16.70
N LEU A 379 -10.79 7.00 -15.59
CA LEU A 379 -11.56 6.65 -14.38
C LEU A 379 -12.28 7.87 -13.79
N GLN A 380 -11.59 9.00 -13.65
CA GLN A 380 -12.20 10.25 -13.19
C GLN A 380 -13.33 10.71 -14.13
N LYS A 381 -13.09 10.71 -15.45
CA LYS A 381 -14.06 11.23 -16.43
C LYS A 381 -15.27 10.33 -16.64
N ASN A 382 -15.06 9.02 -16.80
CA ASN A 382 -16.10 8.10 -17.26
C ASN A 382 -16.78 7.33 -16.12
N TYR A 383 -16.10 7.17 -15.00
CA TYR A 383 -16.63 6.49 -13.81
C TYR A 383 -16.81 7.42 -12.60
N ASN A 384 -16.45 8.70 -12.74
CA ASN A 384 -16.58 9.71 -11.68
C ASN A 384 -15.86 9.32 -10.38
N LEU A 385 -14.77 8.56 -10.47
CA LEU A 385 -13.95 8.26 -9.29
C LEU A 385 -13.26 9.52 -8.81
N GLN A 386 -13.26 9.71 -7.49
CA GLN A 386 -12.71 10.88 -6.83
C GLN A 386 -11.35 10.60 -6.19
N ARG A 387 -11.03 9.32 -5.90
CA ARG A 387 -9.81 8.93 -5.21
C ARG A 387 -9.14 7.75 -5.91
N ILE A 388 -8.06 8.00 -6.61
CA ILE A 388 -7.27 6.99 -7.31
C ILE A 388 -5.87 6.96 -6.70
N LEU A 389 -5.44 5.78 -6.25
CA LEU A 389 -4.07 5.58 -5.78
C LEU A 389 -3.22 5.08 -6.95
N ILE A 390 -2.09 5.73 -7.20
CA ILE A 390 -1.06 5.26 -8.10
C ILE A 390 0.17 4.90 -7.25
N VAL A 391 0.59 3.64 -7.29
CA VAL A 391 1.85 3.19 -6.68
C VAL A 391 2.84 2.87 -7.79
N ASP A 392 4.02 3.48 -7.74
CA ASP A 392 5.10 3.21 -8.69
C ASP A 392 6.27 2.58 -7.98
N PHE A 393 6.58 1.33 -8.35
CA PHE A 393 7.74 0.59 -7.83
C PHE A 393 8.78 0.32 -8.91
N ASP A 394 8.68 1.00 -10.06
CA ASP A 394 9.76 1.08 -11.03
C ASP A 394 11.00 1.72 -10.38
N TYR A 395 12.19 1.27 -10.78
CA TYR A 395 13.44 1.79 -10.23
C TYR A 395 13.58 3.31 -10.46
N HIS A 396 12.99 3.79 -11.55
CA HIS A 396 13.00 5.18 -11.97
C HIS A 396 11.73 5.90 -11.50
N MET A 397 11.90 7.13 -11.06
CA MET A 397 10.77 8.02 -10.74
C MET A 397 9.92 8.25 -12.00
N GLY A 398 8.62 7.93 -11.95
CA GLY A 398 7.66 8.32 -13.00
C GLY A 398 7.36 9.83 -12.98
N ASP A 399 8.26 10.63 -13.54
CA ASP A 399 8.18 12.09 -13.64
C ASP A 399 6.97 12.56 -14.48
N GLY A 400 6.61 11.84 -15.53
CA GLY A 400 5.41 12.12 -16.32
C GLY A 400 4.12 11.95 -15.51
N VAL A 401 4.03 10.92 -14.67
CA VAL A 401 2.88 10.72 -13.75
C VAL A 401 2.81 11.85 -12.73
N LYS A 402 3.95 12.17 -12.09
CA LYS A 402 4.08 13.30 -11.15
C LYS A 402 3.52 14.57 -11.79
N ASP A 403 4.00 14.95 -12.97
CA ASP A 403 3.64 16.21 -13.63
C ASP A 403 2.15 16.30 -13.98
N VAL A 404 1.51 15.19 -14.38
CA VAL A 404 0.08 15.17 -14.73
C VAL A 404 -0.83 15.39 -13.52
N PHE A 405 -0.41 14.96 -12.33
CA PHE A 405 -1.22 14.98 -11.11
C PHE A 405 -0.69 15.91 -10.01
N TYR A 406 0.37 16.68 -10.26
CA TYR A 406 1.06 17.47 -9.24
C TYR A 406 0.16 18.46 -8.47
N GLU A 407 -0.93 18.92 -9.09
CA GLU A 407 -1.93 19.83 -8.49
C GLU A 407 -3.28 19.15 -8.17
N ASP A 408 -3.41 17.84 -8.38
CA ASP A 408 -4.69 17.10 -8.30
C ASP A 408 -4.80 16.27 -6.99
N PRO A 409 -5.64 16.68 -6.01
CA PRO A 409 -5.86 15.91 -4.78
C PRO A 409 -6.71 14.65 -4.99
N GLY A 410 -7.32 14.46 -6.17
CA GLY A 410 -8.08 13.26 -6.49
C GLY A 410 -7.20 12.06 -6.83
N VAL A 411 -5.89 12.27 -6.98
CA VAL A 411 -4.90 11.22 -7.26
C VAL A 411 -3.79 11.29 -6.24
N LEU A 412 -3.61 10.23 -5.45
CA LEU A 412 -2.44 10.06 -4.60
C LEU A 412 -1.39 9.27 -5.38
N TYR A 413 -0.25 9.87 -5.66
CA TYR A 413 0.87 9.23 -6.33
C TYR A 413 2.00 8.97 -5.34
N ILE A 414 2.40 7.71 -5.20
CA ILE A 414 3.50 7.28 -4.33
C ILE A 414 4.51 6.51 -5.19
N SER A 415 5.74 7.03 -5.29
CA SER A 415 6.82 6.38 -6.04
C SER A 415 7.93 5.91 -5.11
N LEU A 416 8.36 4.67 -5.26
CA LEU A 416 9.51 4.06 -4.61
C LEU A 416 10.59 3.85 -5.68
N HIS A 417 11.63 4.68 -5.66
CA HIS A 417 12.62 4.73 -6.71
C HIS A 417 14.01 4.98 -6.12
N CYS A 418 15.05 4.73 -6.89
CA CYS A 418 16.39 5.16 -6.51
C CYS A 418 16.49 6.69 -6.68
N ASN A 419 16.80 7.41 -5.60
CA ASN A 419 17.09 8.85 -5.68
C ASN A 419 18.25 9.07 -6.68
N ASP A 420 18.38 10.24 -7.31
CA ASP A 420 19.32 10.58 -8.41
C ASP A 420 19.50 9.55 -9.56
N ALA A 421 18.65 8.52 -9.65
CA ALA A 421 18.50 7.73 -10.87
C ALA A 421 17.87 8.59 -11.98
N PHE A 422 17.67 8.01 -13.16
CA PHE A 422 16.93 8.71 -14.20
C PHE A 422 15.47 8.95 -13.77
N PRO A 423 14.88 10.14 -14.00
CA PRO A 423 15.54 11.33 -14.55
C PRO A 423 16.33 12.12 -13.50
N PRO A 424 17.51 12.68 -13.87
CA PRO A 424 18.38 13.32 -12.90
C PRO A 424 17.75 14.60 -12.34
N ASN A 425 17.90 14.81 -11.02
CA ASN A 425 17.35 15.93 -10.26
C ASN A 425 15.81 15.95 -10.13
N GLU A 426 15.15 14.84 -10.42
CA GLU A 426 13.72 14.65 -10.20
C GLU A 426 13.48 13.62 -9.08
N GLY A 427 12.26 13.61 -8.53
CA GLY A 427 11.88 12.63 -7.51
C GLY A 427 12.44 12.93 -6.12
N HIS A 428 12.83 14.17 -5.84
CA HIS A 428 13.37 14.49 -4.53
C HIS A 428 12.28 14.28 -3.45
N PRO A 429 12.60 13.72 -2.27
CA PRO A 429 11.66 13.51 -1.16
C PRO A 429 10.80 14.71 -0.74
N LYS A 430 11.27 15.93 -0.99
CA LYS A 430 10.55 17.18 -0.67
C LYS A 430 9.54 17.59 -1.74
N ASP A 431 9.58 17.02 -2.93
CA ASP A 431 8.65 17.35 -4.01
C ASP A 431 7.28 16.72 -3.70
N SER A 432 6.45 17.49 -3.00
CA SER A 432 5.25 16.97 -2.32
C SER A 432 3.94 17.37 -3.03
N GLY A 433 4.00 17.85 -4.26
CA GLY A 433 2.85 18.41 -4.97
C GLY A 433 2.74 19.93 -4.83
N LYS A 434 1.71 20.51 -5.42
CA LYS A 434 1.49 21.96 -5.46
C LYS A 434 0.01 22.30 -5.33
N ASP A 435 -0.27 23.49 -4.80
CA ASP A 435 -1.62 24.04 -4.66
C ASP A 435 -2.56 23.04 -3.94
N LYS A 436 -3.61 22.56 -4.62
CA LYS A 436 -4.54 21.58 -4.04
C LYS A 436 -3.95 20.17 -3.95
N GLY A 437 -2.95 19.85 -4.75
CA GLY A 437 -2.25 18.56 -4.75
C GLY A 437 -1.13 18.46 -3.71
N LEU A 438 -0.92 19.49 -2.88
CA LEU A 438 0.09 19.45 -1.83
C LEU A 438 -0.21 18.31 -0.84
N GLY A 439 0.78 17.44 -0.64
CA GLY A 439 0.69 16.20 0.14
C GLY A 439 0.34 14.96 -0.68
N PHE A 440 -0.12 15.09 -1.94
CA PHE A 440 -0.60 13.98 -2.78
C PHE A 440 0.43 13.44 -3.78
N ASN A 441 1.63 14.01 -3.80
CA ASN A 441 2.80 13.43 -4.46
C ASN A 441 3.81 12.99 -3.39
N VAL A 442 4.19 11.72 -3.37
CA VAL A 442 5.07 11.16 -2.35
C VAL A 442 6.24 10.43 -3.01
N ASN A 443 7.45 10.87 -2.70
CA ASN A 443 8.67 10.30 -3.26
C ASN A 443 9.46 9.57 -2.17
N ILE A 444 9.42 8.23 -2.20
CA ILE A 444 10.29 7.37 -1.41
C ILE A 444 11.56 7.14 -2.21
N GLY A 445 12.40 8.19 -2.27
CA GLY A 445 13.67 8.17 -2.98
C GLY A 445 14.77 7.51 -2.15
N TRP A 446 15.14 6.28 -2.48
CA TRP A 446 16.22 5.53 -1.83
C TRP A 446 17.56 6.25 -1.99
N LEU A 447 18.16 6.65 -0.87
CA LEU A 447 19.44 7.38 -0.84
C LEU A 447 20.67 6.46 -0.86
N ASN A 448 20.46 5.15 -0.84
CA ASN A 448 21.47 4.11 -0.87
C ASN A 448 21.68 3.60 -2.31
N PHE A 449 22.48 4.36 -3.06
CA PHE A 449 22.61 4.27 -4.52
C PHE A 449 23.18 2.96 -5.08
N VAL A 450 24.21 2.41 -4.45
CA VAL A 450 25.04 1.35 -5.06
C VAL A 450 25.54 0.34 -4.04
N ASP A 451 25.79 0.74 -2.78
CA ASP A 451 26.38 -0.16 -1.80
C ASP A 451 26.04 0.22 -0.33
N PRO A 452 25.13 -0.53 0.34
CA PRO A 452 24.25 -1.54 -0.23
C PRO A 452 23.04 -0.88 -0.94
N PRO A 453 22.58 -1.40 -2.10
CA PRO A 453 21.35 -0.93 -2.74
C PRO A 453 20.10 -1.34 -1.94
N ALA A 454 18.96 -0.72 -2.24
CA ALA A 454 17.69 -1.09 -1.60
C ALA A 454 17.31 -2.57 -1.87
N VAL A 455 16.86 -3.25 -0.81
CA VAL A 455 16.48 -4.67 -0.78
C VAL A 455 14.97 -4.87 -0.51
N ASP A 456 14.51 -6.12 -0.51
CA ASP A 456 13.11 -6.47 -0.23
C ASP A 456 12.59 -5.85 1.08
N ALA A 457 13.38 -5.94 2.15
CA ALA A 457 13.04 -5.39 3.47
C ALA A 457 12.79 -3.87 3.44
N ASP A 458 13.52 -3.11 2.61
CA ASP A 458 13.35 -1.66 2.51
C ASP A 458 11.97 -1.31 1.94
N TYR A 459 11.60 -1.95 0.84
CA TYR A 459 10.31 -1.75 0.19
C TYR A 459 9.14 -2.22 1.07
N ILE A 460 9.29 -3.38 1.74
CA ILE A 460 8.27 -3.88 2.68
C ILE A 460 8.06 -2.89 3.84
N ASN A 461 9.13 -2.31 4.40
CA ASN A 461 9.00 -1.32 5.47
C ASN A 461 8.46 0.02 4.97
N ALA A 462 8.81 0.47 3.76
CA ALA A 462 8.17 1.62 3.14
C ALA A 462 6.67 1.41 2.97
N PHE A 463 6.24 0.18 2.63
CA PHE A 463 4.83 -0.17 2.58
C PHE A 463 4.16 -0.09 3.95
N HIS A 464 4.75 -0.71 4.97
CA HIS A 464 4.21 -0.69 6.33
C HIS A 464 4.13 0.73 6.90
N HIS A 465 5.15 1.55 6.74
CA HIS A 465 5.27 2.82 7.45
C HIS A 465 4.83 4.05 6.65
N VAL A 466 4.69 3.94 5.33
CA VAL A 466 4.29 5.05 4.45
C VAL A 466 3.12 4.67 3.55
N VAL A 467 3.28 3.70 2.64
CA VAL A 467 2.27 3.42 1.59
C VAL A 467 0.92 3.02 2.18
N LEU A 468 0.90 2.03 3.08
CA LEU A 468 -0.34 1.51 3.67
C LEU A 468 -1.02 2.54 4.59
N PRO A 469 -0.35 3.20 5.54
CA PRO A 469 -0.97 4.26 6.34
C PRO A 469 -1.66 5.32 5.48
N MET A 470 -0.95 5.84 4.47
CA MET A 470 -1.50 6.85 3.56
C MET A 470 -2.64 6.31 2.71
N ALA A 471 -2.52 5.08 2.19
CA ALA A 471 -3.56 4.46 1.38
C ALA A 471 -4.87 4.24 2.16
N TYR A 472 -4.80 3.84 3.43
CA TYR A 472 -6.00 3.69 4.27
C TYR A 472 -6.59 5.03 4.71
N GLU A 473 -5.77 6.07 4.89
CA GLU A 473 -6.26 7.43 5.14
C GLU A 473 -6.91 8.03 3.88
N PHE A 474 -6.29 7.82 2.71
CA PHE A 474 -6.81 8.27 1.42
C PHE A 474 -8.06 7.48 0.97
N ASN A 475 -8.15 6.20 1.33
CA ASN A 475 -9.26 5.31 1.01
C ASN A 475 -9.62 5.29 -0.49
N PRO A 476 -8.71 4.78 -1.36
CA PRO A 476 -8.88 4.81 -2.81
C PRO A 476 -10.06 3.97 -3.28
N GLU A 477 -10.63 4.38 -4.41
CA GLU A 477 -11.71 3.67 -5.12
C GLU A 477 -11.17 2.78 -6.25
N PHE A 478 -9.91 2.98 -6.62
CA PHE A 478 -9.14 2.18 -7.56
C PHE A 478 -7.64 2.33 -7.29
N VAL A 479 -6.87 1.25 -7.46
CA VAL A 479 -5.41 1.25 -7.38
C VAL A 479 -4.81 0.94 -8.75
N LEU A 480 -3.98 1.84 -9.25
CA LEU A 480 -3.13 1.62 -10.42
C LEU A 480 -1.70 1.42 -9.95
N VAL A 481 -0.99 0.49 -10.58
CA VAL A 481 0.43 0.25 -10.26
C VAL A 481 1.26 0.44 -11.53
N CYS A 482 2.22 1.35 -11.48
CA CYS A 482 3.30 1.44 -12.45
C CYS A 482 4.25 0.27 -12.14
N ALA A 483 4.06 -0.84 -12.85
CA ALA A 483 4.69 -2.11 -12.52
C ALA A 483 6.04 -2.28 -13.25
N GLY A 484 7.05 -1.57 -12.77
CA GLY A 484 8.43 -1.69 -13.24
C GLY A 484 9.23 -2.76 -12.50
N PHE A 485 9.89 -3.66 -13.24
CA PHE A 485 10.71 -4.73 -12.66
C PHE A 485 12.21 -4.49 -12.82
N ASP A 486 12.63 -3.25 -13.05
CA ASP A 486 14.03 -2.86 -13.19
C ASP A 486 14.74 -2.61 -11.87
N ALA A 487 14.00 -2.52 -10.76
CA ALA A 487 14.60 -2.53 -9.43
C ALA A 487 14.98 -3.96 -8.97
N ALA A 488 14.66 -4.98 -9.78
CA ALA A 488 14.97 -6.38 -9.51
C ALA A 488 16.46 -6.70 -9.60
N GLU A 489 16.91 -7.70 -8.83
CA GLU A 489 18.31 -8.12 -8.84
C GLU A 489 18.77 -8.56 -10.24
N GLY A 490 19.89 -7.98 -10.69
CA GLY A 490 20.50 -8.32 -11.98
C GLY A 490 19.80 -7.67 -13.18
N ASP A 491 18.96 -6.65 -12.94
CA ASP A 491 18.55 -5.75 -14.00
C ASP A 491 19.74 -5.02 -14.64
N ARG A 492 19.54 -4.54 -15.87
CA ARG A 492 20.58 -3.91 -16.67
C ARG A 492 20.63 -2.40 -16.50
N ILE A 493 19.52 -1.79 -16.06
CA ILE A 493 19.39 -0.34 -15.89
C ILE A 493 19.27 0.01 -14.42
N GLY A 494 18.41 -0.68 -13.68
CA GLY A 494 18.36 -0.52 -12.24
C GLY A 494 19.43 -1.33 -11.53
N TRP A 495 19.82 -0.86 -10.34
CA TRP A 495 20.83 -1.48 -9.48
C TRP A 495 20.26 -2.00 -8.17
N GLY A 496 18.93 -2.14 -8.09
CA GLY A 496 18.25 -2.69 -6.93
C GLY A 496 18.52 -4.19 -6.73
N LYS A 497 18.10 -4.68 -5.56
CA LYS A 497 18.24 -6.09 -5.15
C LYS A 497 16.89 -6.74 -4.85
N LEU A 498 15.82 -6.22 -5.45
CA LEU A 498 14.49 -6.77 -5.23
C LEU A 498 14.36 -8.15 -5.86
N THR A 499 13.68 -9.03 -5.13
CA THR A 499 13.33 -10.36 -5.59
C THR A 499 11.84 -10.44 -5.89
N ALA A 500 11.41 -11.58 -6.43
CA ALA A 500 9.98 -11.85 -6.61
C ALA A 500 9.19 -11.83 -5.28
N CYS A 501 9.85 -11.99 -4.13
CA CYS A 501 9.22 -11.81 -2.82
C CYS A 501 8.63 -10.40 -2.72
N ALA A 502 9.46 -9.36 -2.80
CA ALA A 502 9.01 -7.99 -2.59
C ALA A 502 7.87 -7.60 -3.53
N TYR A 503 8.00 -7.90 -4.83
CA TYR A 503 6.92 -7.62 -5.79
C TYR A 503 5.61 -8.32 -5.43
N SER A 504 5.67 -9.62 -5.09
CA SER A 504 4.47 -10.36 -4.69
C SER A 504 3.88 -9.89 -3.36
N GLN A 505 4.70 -9.45 -2.41
CA GLN A 505 4.27 -8.93 -1.10
C GLN A 505 3.66 -7.53 -1.25
N MET A 506 4.26 -6.66 -2.06
CA MET A 506 3.69 -5.35 -2.40
C MET A 506 2.32 -5.50 -3.08
N THR A 507 2.19 -6.38 -4.08
CA THR A 507 0.90 -6.72 -4.69
C THR A 507 -0.10 -7.21 -3.64
N HIS A 508 0.31 -8.14 -2.75
CA HIS A 508 -0.54 -8.67 -1.69
C HIS A 508 -1.05 -7.58 -0.76
N MET A 509 -0.18 -6.65 -0.38
CA MET A 509 -0.52 -5.56 0.54
C MET A 509 -1.51 -4.54 -0.04
N LEU A 510 -1.56 -4.40 -1.38
CA LEU A 510 -2.50 -3.50 -2.08
C LEU A 510 -3.89 -4.11 -2.30
N LEU A 511 -4.03 -5.44 -2.35
CA LEU A 511 -5.29 -6.14 -2.64
C LEU A 511 -6.47 -5.82 -1.69
N PRO A 512 -6.28 -5.49 -0.39
CA PRO A 512 -7.38 -5.08 0.48
C PRO A 512 -7.96 -3.69 0.16
N LEU A 513 -7.22 -2.87 -0.59
CA LEU A 513 -7.64 -1.51 -0.93
C LEU A 513 -8.65 -1.55 -2.08
N ALA A 514 -9.49 -0.52 -2.17
CA ALA A 514 -10.40 -0.32 -3.30
C ALA A 514 -11.27 -1.54 -3.65
N ASN A 515 -11.62 -2.38 -2.67
CA ASN A 515 -12.35 -3.63 -2.88
C ASN A 515 -11.63 -4.60 -3.84
N GLY A 516 -10.30 -4.64 -3.80
CA GLY A 516 -9.47 -5.43 -4.69
C GLY A 516 -9.39 -4.91 -6.12
N ARG A 517 -9.84 -3.69 -6.42
CA ARG A 517 -9.70 -3.05 -7.73
C ARG A 517 -8.27 -2.56 -7.95
N VAL A 518 -7.40 -3.49 -8.33
CA VAL A 518 -5.98 -3.26 -8.58
C VAL A 518 -5.67 -3.59 -10.04
N LEU A 519 -5.07 -2.66 -10.78
CA LEU A 519 -4.52 -2.90 -12.12
C LEU A 519 -3.03 -2.60 -12.14
N GLU A 520 -2.23 -3.63 -12.36
CA GLU A 520 -0.79 -3.49 -12.57
C GLU A 520 -0.50 -3.32 -14.06
N VAL A 521 0.26 -2.28 -14.42
CA VAL A 521 0.59 -1.93 -15.79
C VAL A 521 2.09 -2.01 -15.97
N LEU A 522 2.57 -2.89 -16.86
CA LEU A 522 4.00 -3.09 -17.07
C LEU A 522 4.70 -1.80 -17.54
N GLU A 523 5.68 -1.33 -16.76
CA GLU A 523 6.52 -0.17 -17.08
C GLU A 523 7.94 -0.63 -17.47
N GLY A 524 8.95 -0.46 -16.62
CA GLY A 524 10.34 -0.88 -16.82
C GLY A 524 10.62 -2.37 -16.59
N GLY A 525 11.89 -2.71 -16.39
CA GLY A 525 12.40 -4.07 -16.26
C GLY A 525 13.02 -4.60 -17.55
N TYR A 526 14.31 -4.92 -17.51
CA TYR A 526 15.15 -5.16 -18.68
C TYR A 526 15.96 -6.46 -18.57
N CYS A 527 15.97 -7.11 -17.41
CA CYS A 527 16.33 -8.51 -17.25
C CYS A 527 15.13 -9.43 -17.57
N LEU A 528 15.18 -10.12 -18.72
CA LEU A 528 14.09 -11.02 -19.15
C LEU A 528 13.81 -12.16 -18.16
N HIS A 529 14.85 -12.61 -17.44
CA HIS A 529 14.70 -13.64 -16.42
C HIS A 529 13.89 -13.11 -15.23
N GLN A 530 14.22 -11.92 -14.73
CA GLN A 530 13.48 -11.31 -13.63
C GLN A 530 12.05 -10.93 -14.01
N LEU A 531 11.84 -10.35 -15.21
CA LEU A 531 10.49 -10.10 -15.72
C LEU A 531 9.62 -11.36 -15.70
N ASN A 532 10.17 -12.51 -16.11
CA ASN A 532 9.45 -13.77 -16.07
C ASN A 532 9.05 -14.17 -14.64
N ILE A 533 9.99 -14.08 -13.69
CA ILE A 533 9.76 -14.54 -12.30
C ILE A 533 8.88 -13.55 -11.55
N CYS A 534 9.29 -12.28 -11.47
CA CYS A 534 8.59 -11.23 -10.71
C CYS A 534 7.18 -10.97 -11.29
N GLY A 535 7.04 -10.85 -12.62
CA GLY A 535 5.74 -10.69 -13.26
C GLY A 535 4.82 -11.89 -13.05
N SER A 536 5.36 -13.12 -13.03
CA SER A 536 4.54 -14.30 -12.70
C SER A 536 4.12 -14.31 -11.22
N ALA A 537 4.98 -13.84 -10.32
CA ALA A 537 4.67 -13.77 -8.90
C ALA A 537 3.55 -12.76 -8.60
N CYS A 538 3.58 -11.58 -9.22
CA CYS A 538 2.48 -10.61 -9.13
C CYS A 538 1.15 -11.19 -9.64
N VAL A 539 1.15 -11.84 -10.82
CA VAL A 539 -0.08 -12.46 -11.36
C VAL A 539 -0.60 -13.58 -10.46
N ALA A 540 0.29 -14.41 -9.88
CA ALA A 540 -0.10 -15.43 -8.91
C ALA A 540 -0.74 -14.80 -7.66
N THR A 541 -0.19 -13.70 -7.14
CA THR A 541 -0.77 -12.97 -6.01
C THR A 541 -2.11 -12.31 -6.38
N LEU A 542 -2.27 -11.73 -7.57
CA LEU A 542 -3.56 -11.19 -8.05
C LEU A 542 -4.62 -12.30 -8.12
N LEU A 543 -4.22 -13.50 -8.55
CA LEU A 543 -4.97 -14.75 -8.50
C LEU A 543 -5.10 -15.34 -7.08
N GLY A 544 -4.59 -14.63 -6.05
CA GLY A 544 -4.68 -14.93 -4.61
C GLY A 544 -4.10 -16.25 -4.23
N ASP A 545 -3.10 -16.69 -4.98
CA ASP A 545 -2.08 -17.54 -4.41
C ASP A 545 -1.37 -16.78 -3.30
N VAL A 546 -0.77 -17.54 -2.40
CA VAL A 546 0.04 -16.99 -1.32
C VAL A 546 1.24 -16.24 -1.93
N PRO A 547 1.57 -15.02 -1.46
CA PRO A 547 2.75 -14.30 -1.92
C PRO A 547 4.03 -15.08 -1.62
N VAL A 548 5.06 -14.84 -2.41
CA VAL A 548 6.36 -15.51 -2.25
C VAL A 548 6.95 -15.11 -0.89
N ARG A 549 7.36 -16.10 -0.09
CA ARG A 549 8.07 -15.86 1.18
C ARG A 549 9.47 -15.34 0.88
N CYS A 550 9.91 -14.34 1.62
CA CYS A 550 11.24 -13.76 1.45
C CYS A 550 12.30 -14.75 1.93
N SER A 551 13.45 -14.76 1.25
CA SER A 551 14.60 -15.57 1.67
C SER A 551 15.24 -14.97 2.93
N GLU A 552 15.94 -15.77 3.73
CA GLU A 552 16.68 -15.25 4.90
C GLU A 552 17.63 -14.10 4.54
N ASP A 553 18.25 -14.13 3.35
CA ASP A 553 19.16 -13.08 2.91
C ASP A 553 18.45 -11.81 2.43
N SER A 554 17.22 -11.91 1.91
CA SER A 554 16.45 -10.77 1.44
C SER A 554 15.52 -10.17 2.51
N ALA A 555 15.19 -10.94 3.55
CA ALA A 555 14.49 -10.49 4.76
C ALA A 555 15.43 -9.82 5.78
N LYS A 556 16.75 -10.01 5.64
CA LYS A 556 17.75 -9.35 6.50
C LYS A 556 17.64 -7.84 6.32
N TYR A 557 17.25 -7.19 7.41
CA TYR A 557 17.30 -5.74 7.53
C TYR A 557 18.70 -5.27 7.18
N PRO A 558 18.85 -4.29 6.27
CA PRO A 558 20.15 -3.71 6.04
C PRO A 558 20.68 -3.19 7.38
N GLN A 559 21.94 -3.50 7.69
CA GLN A 559 22.58 -2.99 8.90
C GLN A 559 22.78 -1.48 8.85
N ASP A 560 22.55 -0.84 7.70
CA ASP A 560 22.66 0.60 7.56
C ASP A 560 21.37 1.32 8.00
N ASP A 561 21.56 2.48 8.63
CA ASP A 561 20.48 3.36 9.02
C ASP A 561 19.94 4.22 7.85
N VAL A 562 20.42 4.04 6.61
CA VAL A 562 20.06 4.92 5.49
C VAL A 562 18.60 4.76 5.12
N SER A 563 18.13 3.53 4.90
CA SER A 563 16.73 3.27 4.57
C SER A 563 15.77 3.71 5.68
N VAL A 564 16.13 3.46 6.94
CA VAL A 564 15.38 3.93 8.12
C VAL A 564 15.29 5.46 8.14
N ARG A 565 16.40 6.16 7.91
CA ARG A 565 16.43 7.62 7.83
C ARG A 565 15.64 8.16 6.63
N THR A 566 15.69 7.48 5.49
CA THR A 566 14.88 7.85 4.31
C THR A 566 13.41 7.77 4.65
N ILE A 567 12.94 6.64 5.19
CA ILE A 567 11.53 6.47 5.60
C ILE A 567 11.14 7.53 6.64
N GLN A 568 11.98 7.77 7.64
CA GLN A 568 11.75 8.80 8.65
C GLN A 568 11.61 10.20 8.03
N MET A 569 12.49 10.55 7.09
CA MET A 569 12.43 11.82 6.37
C MET A 569 11.14 11.95 5.57
N ILE A 570 10.69 10.90 4.88
CA ILE A 570 9.40 10.92 4.15
C ILE A 570 8.25 11.17 5.12
N LYS A 571 8.23 10.48 6.27
CA LYS A 571 7.20 10.69 7.28
C LYS A 571 7.21 12.11 7.83
N ASP A 572 8.38 12.68 8.10
CA ASP A 572 8.49 14.06 8.60
C ASP A 572 8.01 15.10 7.58
N ILE A 573 8.24 14.86 6.29
CA ILE A 573 7.76 15.72 5.19
C ILE A 573 6.23 15.62 5.06
N HIS A 574 5.67 14.41 5.16
CA HIS A 574 4.26 14.16 4.83
C HIS A 574 3.30 14.17 6.03
N ARG A 575 3.78 14.05 7.27
CA ARG A 575 2.93 14.10 8.49
C ARG A 575 2.06 15.36 8.63
N PRO A 576 2.38 16.55 8.10
CA PRO A 576 1.46 17.69 8.14
C PRO A 576 0.18 17.48 7.31
N TYR A 577 0.22 16.57 6.32
CA TYR A 577 -0.88 16.29 5.41
C TYR A 577 -1.60 14.98 5.76
N TRP A 578 -0.90 14.03 6.39
CA TRP A 578 -1.39 12.67 6.64
C TRP A 578 -1.24 12.30 8.12
N SER A 579 -2.36 12.30 8.81
CA SER A 579 -2.45 12.06 10.25
C SER A 579 -2.09 10.62 10.67
N SER A 580 -2.13 9.69 9.71
CA SER A 580 -1.70 8.29 9.83
C SER A 580 -0.17 8.12 9.87
N LEU A 581 0.59 9.08 9.35
CA LEU A 581 2.07 9.07 9.37
C LEU A 581 2.67 9.67 10.64
N PHE A 582 1.82 10.13 11.54
CA PHE A 582 2.23 10.90 12.70
C PHE A 582 3.33 10.23 13.53
N THR A 583 4.38 11.02 13.75
CA THR A 583 5.47 10.78 14.69
C THR A 583 5.24 11.69 15.91
N ILE A 584 5.57 11.23 17.12
CA ILE A 584 5.36 12.01 18.36
C ILE A 584 5.84 13.46 18.15
N PRO A 585 5.01 14.48 18.43
CA PRO A 585 5.32 15.85 18.06
C PRO A 585 6.41 16.40 18.99
N ASP A 586 7.26 17.27 18.44
CA ASP A 586 8.04 18.22 19.23
C ASP A 586 7.05 19.05 20.08
N GLN A 587 7.28 19.22 21.39
CA GLN A 587 6.44 20.12 22.21
C GLN A 587 6.47 21.54 21.62
N ASP A 588 5.42 21.94 20.90
CA ASP A 588 4.52 23.07 21.20
C ASP A 588 3.41 23.17 20.12
N ASP A 589 2.45 22.24 20.12
CA ASP A 589 1.38 22.16 19.10
C ASP A 589 0.29 23.25 19.23
N SER A 590 0.57 24.37 19.90
CA SER A 590 -0.33 25.52 19.84
C SER A 590 -0.40 26.14 18.43
N GLU A 591 0.52 25.81 17.52
CA GLU A 591 0.46 26.20 16.11
C GLU A 591 -0.16 25.15 15.18
N ILE A 592 0.00 23.85 15.43
CA ILE A 592 -0.63 22.79 14.60
C ILE A 592 -2.12 22.70 14.89
N ASP A 593 -2.55 22.83 16.16
CA ASP A 593 -3.98 22.93 16.48
C ASP A 593 -4.59 24.21 15.87
N LYS A 594 -3.85 25.32 15.81
CA LYS A 594 -4.26 26.53 15.09
C LYS A 594 -4.27 26.35 13.58
N LEU A 595 -3.37 25.56 13.00
CA LEU A 595 -3.30 25.28 11.57
C LEU A 595 -4.44 24.34 11.15
N ALA A 596 -4.73 23.31 11.94
CA ALA A 596 -5.87 22.41 11.77
C ALA A 596 -7.21 23.14 11.95
N GLU A 597 -7.33 24.01 12.96
CA GLU A 597 -8.50 24.90 13.12
C GLU A 597 -8.64 25.88 11.95
N ASN A 598 -7.54 26.42 11.42
CA ASN A 598 -7.57 27.34 10.28
C ASN A 598 -7.93 26.64 8.97
N LEU A 599 -7.47 25.39 8.76
CA LEU A 599 -7.84 24.54 7.62
C LEU A 599 -9.32 24.11 7.70
N GLN A 600 -9.85 23.80 8.89
CA GLN A 600 -11.28 23.56 9.09
C GLN A 600 -12.13 24.83 8.88
N LYS A 601 -11.64 26.00 9.33
CA LYS A 601 -12.31 27.28 9.08
C LYS A 601 -12.35 27.65 7.59
N THR A 602 -11.28 27.42 6.84
CA THR A 602 -11.27 27.68 5.38
C THR A 602 -12.19 26.74 4.60
N ALA A 603 -12.40 25.50 5.07
CA ALA A 603 -13.40 24.59 4.51
C ALA A 603 -14.85 25.02 4.82
N SER A 604 -15.10 25.61 5.99
CA SER A 604 -16.44 26.06 6.40
C SER A 604 -16.88 27.42 5.84
N ILE A 605 -15.97 28.24 5.32
CA ILE A 605 -16.26 29.60 4.77
C ILE A 605 -16.65 29.55 3.27
N LYS A 606 -16.68 28.36 2.65
CA LYS A 606 -17.17 28.16 1.26
C LYS A 606 -18.40 27.25 1.19
N ASN A 607 -19.39 27.52 2.03
CA ASN A 607 -20.79 27.14 1.79
C ASN A 607 -21.62 28.38 1.51
#